data_AF-A0A9Q1MIC3-F1
#
_entry.id   AF-A0A9Q1MIC3-F1
#
_cell.length_a   1.000
_cell.length_b   1.000
_cell.length_c   1.000
_cell.angle_alpha   90.00
_cell.angle_beta   90.00
_cell.angle_gamma   90.00
#
_symmetry.space_group_name_H-M   'P 1'
#
loop_
_entity.id
_entity.type
_entity.pdbx_description
1 polymer ?
#
loop_
_entity_poly.entity_id
_entity_poly.type
_entity_poly.pdbx_seq_one_letter_code
_entity_poly.pdbx_strand_id
1 'polypeptide(L)'
;MFSEKLGMVSIGRNLLHAVRNGSNVRGYFSWSFLDGLELLDGYKSGFGLYYVDLDDKNLRRYPKLSQRWYSNFLKRKSCKSSLDLVIADEVSPSSQSESSS
;
A
#
# COMPACT_ATOMS: atom_id res chain seq x y z
N MET A 1 -4.01 -10.96 -2.45
CA MET A 1 -2.64 -10.64 -2.93
C MET A 1 -2.51 -10.48 -4.47
N PHE A 2 -2.81 -11.49 -5.32
CA PHE A 2 -2.69 -11.31 -6.79
C PHE A 2 -3.82 -10.45 -7.39
N SER A 3 -5.05 -10.62 -6.89
CA SER A 3 -6.23 -9.85 -7.33
C SER A 3 -6.11 -8.33 -7.05
N GLU A 4 -5.58 -7.95 -5.88
CA GLU A 4 -5.48 -6.54 -5.47
C GLU A 4 -4.48 -5.75 -6.33
N LYS A 5 -3.33 -6.35 -6.67
CA LYS A 5 -2.34 -5.71 -7.56
C LYS A 5 -2.91 -5.48 -8.96
N LEU A 6 -3.63 -6.46 -9.51
CA LEU A 6 -4.30 -6.34 -10.80
C LEU A 6 -5.36 -5.24 -10.78
N GLY A 7 -6.13 -5.14 -9.69
CA GLY A 7 -7.10 -4.06 -9.49
C GLY A 7 -6.47 -2.66 -9.55
N MET A 8 -5.40 -2.43 -8.78
CA MET A 8 -4.76 -1.12 -8.72
C MET A 8 -4.07 -0.73 -10.05
N VAL A 9 -3.48 -1.69 -10.77
CA VAL A 9 -2.92 -1.46 -12.11
C VAL A 9 -4.02 -1.15 -13.13
N SER A 10 -5.18 -1.80 -13.02
CA SER A 10 -6.33 -1.52 -13.90
C SER A 10 -6.85 -0.10 -13.73
N ILE A 11 -7.02 0.36 -12.49
CA ILE A 11 -7.48 1.72 -12.18
C ILE A 11 -6.51 2.78 -12.72
N GLY A 12 -5.20 2.58 -12.56
CA GLY A 12 -4.19 3.50 -13.11
C GLY A 12 -4.26 3.65 -14.63
N ARG A 13 -4.54 2.55 -15.36
CA ARG A 13 -4.70 2.58 -16.82
C ARG A 13 -5.96 3.32 -17.26
N ASN A 14 -7.07 3.09 -16.56
CA ASN A 14 -8.33 3.80 -16.85
C ASN A 14 -8.21 5.30 -16.60
N LEU A 15 -7.54 5.69 -15.50
CA LEU A 15 -7.24 7.08 -15.20
C LEU A 15 -6.42 7.73 -16.31
N LEU A 16 -5.37 7.03 -16.77
CA LEU A 16 -4.53 7.49 -17.88
C LEU A 16 -5.35 7.67 -19.17
N HIS A 17 -6.27 6.76 -19.46
CA HIS A 17 -7.19 6.88 -20.59
C HIS A 17 -8.08 8.11 -20.47
N ALA A 18 -8.68 8.37 -19.30
CA ALA A 18 -9.53 9.53 -19.08
C ALA A 18 -8.77 10.85 -19.31
N VAL A 19 -7.54 10.96 -18.78
CA VAL A 19 -6.67 12.13 -19.00
C VAL A 19 -6.34 12.29 -20.48
N ARG A 20 -5.99 11.21 -21.19
CA ARG A 20 -5.70 11.24 -22.63
C ARG A 20 -6.91 11.65 -23.47
N ASN A 21 -8.11 11.32 -23.02
CA ASN A 21 -9.36 11.70 -23.67
C ASN A 21 -9.78 13.15 -23.36
N GLY A 22 -8.91 13.95 -22.74
CA GLY A 22 -9.17 15.37 -22.47
C GLY A 22 -9.95 15.65 -21.18
N SER A 23 -10.16 14.64 -20.33
CA SER A 23 -10.76 14.87 -19.01
C SER A 23 -9.78 15.62 -18.10
N ASN A 24 -10.25 16.68 -17.45
CA ASN A 24 -9.44 17.47 -16.50
C ASN A 24 -9.30 16.75 -15.15
N VAL A 25 -8.50 15.69 -15.12
CA VAL A 25 -8.25 14.92 -13.89
C VAL A 25 -6.99 15.43 -13.20
N ARG A 26 -7.13 15.88 -11.95
CA ARG A 26 -6.04 16.47 -11.17
C ARG A 26 -5.36 15.51 -10.20
N GLY A 27 -5.98 14.36 -9.92
CA GLY A 27 -5.45 13.39 -8.97
C GLY A 27 -6.35 12.18 -8.78
N TYR A 28 -5.85 11.21 -8.01
CA TYR A 28 -6.54 9.98 -7.65
C TYR A 28 -6.31 9.68 -6.17
N PHE A 29 -7.38 9.33 -5.46
CA PHE A 29 -7.34 8.94 -4.05
C PHE A 29 -7.81 7.49 -3.92
N SER A 30 -6.98 6.66 -3.28
CA SER A 30 -7.33 5.26 -3.00
C SER A 30 -8.22 5.20 -1.77
N TRP A 31 -9.39 4.56 -1.89
CA TRP A 31 -10.16 4.13 -0.74
C TRP A 31 -9.55 2.84 -0.18
N SER A 32 -9.11 2.77 1.06
CA SER A 32 -8.87 3.87 2.02
C SER A 32 -7.43 3.80 2.52
N PHE A 33 -6.99 4.81 3.27
CA PHE A 33 -5.65 4.74 3.88
C PHE A 33 -5.61 3.74 5.05
N LEU A 34 -6.62 3.78 5.93
CA LEU A 34 -6.76 2.89 7.09
C LEU A 34 -8.03 2.06 6.96
N ASP A 35 -8.03 0.86 7.53
CA ASP A 35 -9.26 0.12 7.78
C ASP A 35 -10.18 0.94 8.69
N GLY A 36 -11.45 0.96 8.33
CA GLY A 36 -12.48 1.74 9.00
C GLY A 36 -13.81 1.00 9.03
N LEU A 37 -14.85 1.69 9.50
CA LEU A 37 -16.19 1.16 9.50
C LEU A 37 -16.75 1.16 8.07
N GLU A 38 -16.98 -0.01 7.53
CA GLU A 38 -17.63 -0.18 6.23
C GLU A 38 -19.14 -0.25 6.42
N LEU A 39 -19.87 0.59 5.68
CA LEU A 39 -21.32 0.78 5.88
C LEU A 39 -22.14 -0.52 5.81
N LEU A 40 -21.67 -1.49 5.03
CA LEU A 40 -22.40 -2.73 4.75
C LEU A 40 -21.90 -3.93 5.55
N ASP A 41 -20.65 -3.91 6.03
CA ASP A 41 -20.00 -5.08 6.67
C ASP A 41 -19.39 -4.76 8.04
N GLY A 42 -19.58 -3.53 8.53
CA GLY A 42 -18.99 -3.07 9.78
C GLY A 42 -17.47 -3.11 9.72
N TYR A 43 -16.84 -3.71 10.73
CA TYR A 43 -15.39 -3.87 10.81
C TYR A 43 -14.87 -5.21 10.30
N LYS A 44 -15.73 -6.03 9.68
CA LYS A 44 -15.35 -7.37 9.21
C LYS A 44 -14.52 -7.33 7.92
N SER A 45 -14.77 -6.33 7.08
CA SER A 45 -14.00 -6.11 5.86
C SER A 45 -13.06 -4.93 6.02
N GLY A 46 -11.77 -5.17 5.77
CA GLY A 46 -10.73 -4.14 5.79
C GLY A 46 -10.22 -3.84 4.39
N PHE A 47 -10.68 -2.73 3.79
CA PHE A 47 -10.25 -2.28 2.46
C PHE A 47 -9.06 -1.30 2.48
N GLY A 48 -8.65 -0.84 3.66
CA GLY A 48 -7.58 0.12 3.83
C GLY A 48 -6.21 -0.46 3.52
N LEU A 49 -5.26 0.42 3.19
CA LEU A 49 -3.84 0.07 3.03
C LEU A 49 -3.21 -0.40 4.34
N TYR A 50 -3.70 0.10 5.48
CA TYR A 50 -3.29 -0.34 6.81
C TYR A 50 -4.43 -1.05 7.53
N TYR A 51 -4.12 -2.18 8.14
CA TYR A 51 -4.99 -2.81 9.12
C TYR A 51 -4.92 -2.05 10.45
N VAL A 52 -6.07 -1.85 11.09
CA VAL A 52 -6.18 -1.23 12.42
C VAL A 52 -6.65 -2.29 13.39
N ASP A 53 -5.87 -2.53 14.42
CA ASP A 53 -6.27 -3.39 15.54
C ASP A 53 -7.22 -2.60 16.44
N LEU A 54 -8.50 -2.98 16.40
CA LEU A 54 -9.56 -2.34 17.17
C LEU A 54 -9.65 -2.85 18.61
N ASP A 55 -8.99 -3.97 18.91
CA ASP A 55 -8.94 -4.56 20.26
C ASP A 55 -7.82 -3.93 21.10
N ASP A 56 -6.80 -3.34 20.46
CA ASP A 56 -5.78 -2.53 21.12
C ASP A 56 -6.32 -1.13 21.47
N LYS A 57 -6.18 -0.74 22.75
CA LYS A 57 -6.49 0.61 23.24
C LYS A 57 -5.75 1.73 22.48
N ASN A 58 -4.58 1.43 21.93
CA ASN A 58 -3.77 2.39 21.18
C ASN A 58 -4.07 2.40 19.67
N LEU A 59 -4.98 1.54 19.19
CA LEU A 59 -5.37 1.43 17.78
C LEU A 59 -4.16 1.29 16.85
N ARG A 60 -3.29 0.32 17.16
CA ARG A 60 -2.07 0.07 16.39
C ARG A 60 -2.40 -0.25 14.93
N ARG A 61 -1.56 0.28 14.03
CA ARG A 61 -1.71 0.15 12.58
C ARG A 61 -0.62 -0.75 12.00
N TYR A 62 -1.04 -1.69 11.17
CA TYR A 62 -0.16 -2.66 10.52
C TYR A 62 -0.21 -2.47 8.99
N PRO A 63 0.93 -2.21 8.33
CA PRO A 63 0.95 -2.03 6.88
C PRO A 63 0.60 -3.32 6.16
N LYS A 64 -0.37 -3.28 5.23
CA LYS A 64 -0.68 -4.41 4.36
C LYS A 64 0.27 -4.44 3.16
N LEU A 65 0.27 -5.56 2.44
CA LEU A 65 1.07 -5.71 1.22
C LEU A 65 0.67 -4.70 0.12
N SER A 66 -0.61 -4.30 0.09
CA SER A 66 -1.12 -3.25 -0.79
C SER A 66 -0.49 -1.88 -0.48
N GLN A 67 -0.26 -1.54 0.79
CA GLN A 67 0.46 -0.33 1.19
C GLN A 67 1.86 -0.30 0.62
N ARG A 68 2.60 -1.41 0.75
CA ARG A 68 3.98 -1.50 0.28
C ARG A 68 4.06 -1.38 -1.23
N TRP A 69 3.14 -2.04 -1.94
CA TRP A 69 3.00 -1.89 -3.38
C TRP A 69 2.69 -0.45 -3.78
N TYR A 70 1.71 0.18 -3.12
CA TYR A 70 1.29 1.56 -3.41
C TYR A 70 2.42 2.57 -3.14
N SER A 71 3.20 2.39 -2.07
CA SER A 71 4.39 3.20 -1.79
C SER A 71 5.45 3.08 -2.90
N ASN A 72 5.71 1.87 -3.36
CA ASN A 72 6.67 1.64 -4.45
C ASN A 72 6.18 2.21 -5.78
N PHE A 73 4.88 2.06 -6.07
CA PHE A 73 4.23 2.65 -7.24
C PHE A 73 4.38 4.17 -7.26
N LEU A 74 4.06 4.85 -6.16
CA LEU A 74 4.20 6.31 -6.05
C LEU A 74 5.67 6.77 -6.15
N LYS A 75 6.61 6.00 -5.59
CA LYS A 75 8.05 6.27 -5.69
C LYS A 75 8.63 5.95 -7.08
N ARG A 76 7.80 5.50 -8.05
CA ARG A 76 8.22 5.07 -9.39
C ARG A 76 9.35 4.03 -9.35
N LYS A 77 9.42 3.22 -8.29
CA LYS A 77 10.38 2.12 -8.23
C LYS A 77 9.91 1.04 -9.19
N SER A 78 10.78 0.57 -10.08
CA SER A 78 10.49 -0.63 -10.88
C SER A 78 10.10 -1.75 -9.91
N CYS A 79 9.00 -2.45 -10.23
CA CYS A 79 8.59 -3.62 -9.47
C CYS A 79 9.74 -4.62 -9.53
N LYS A 80 10.49 -4.73 -8.43
CA LYS A 80 11.43 -5.83 -8.28
C LYS A 80 10.62 -7.13 -8.23
N SER A 81 11.21 -8.22 -8.71
CA SER A 81 10.54 -9.52 -8.80
C SER A 81 10.03 -9.94 -7.41
N SER A 82 9.04 -10.83 -7.35
CA SER A 82 8.46 -11.26 -6.05
C SER A 82 9.51 -11.80 -5.07
N LEU A 83 10.65 -12.29 -5.57
CA LEU A 83 11.79 -12.76 -4.78
C LEU A 83 12.56 -11.62 -4.09
N ASP A 84 12.68 -10.46 -4.74
CA ASP A 84 13.42 -9.31 -4.21
C ASP A 84 12.70 -8.62 -3.05
N LEU A 85 11.37 -8.77 -2.97
CA LEU A 85 10.56 -8.21 -1.87
C LEU A 85 10.72 -9.02 -0.58
N VAL A 86 10.91 -10.34 -0.69
CA VAL A 86 11.16 -11.22 0.46
C VAL A 86 12.56 -10.97 1.02
N ILE A 87 13.57 -10.87 0.15
CA ILE A 87 14.96 -10.63 0.57
C ILE A 87 15.14 -9.26 1.24
N ALA A 88 14.39 -8.24 0.80
CA ALA A 88 14.46 -6.90 1.39
C ALA A 88 13.81 -6.78 2.78
N ASP A 89 12.97 -7.74 3.19
CA ASP A 89 12.44 -7.80 4.56
C ASP A 89 13.37 -8.55 5.52
N GLU A 90 14.13 -9.52 5.02
CA GLU A 90 15.12 -10.27 5.81
C GLU A 90 16.42 -9.45 6.08
N VAL A 91 16.73 -8.48 5.22
CA VAL A 91 17.86 -7.56 5.42
C VAL A 91 17.34 -6.24 6.00
N SER A 92 16.91 -6.26 7.26
CA SER A 92 17.00 -5.06 8.09
C SER A 92 18.47 -4.82 8.43
N PRO A 93 19.03 -3.61 8.24
CA PRO A 93 20.37 -3.32 8.73
C PRO A 93 20.30 -3.24 10.25
N SER A 94 20.56 -4.37 10.91
CA SER A 94 20.96 -4.40 12.30
C SER A 94 22.22 -3.54 12.41
N SER A 95 22.04 -2.37 13.01
CA SER A 95 23.01 -1.64 13.83
C SER A 95 24.43 -2.25 13.86
N GLN A 96 25.37 -1.58 13.18
CA GLN A 96 26.72 -1.49 13.70
C GLN A 96 26.97 -0.06 14.14
N SER A 97 26.70 0.18 15.41
CA SER A 97 27.46 1.12 16.22
C SER A 97 28.86 0.54 16.40
N GLU A 98 29.88 1.15 15.82
CA GLU A 98 31.24 1.04 16.36
C GLU A 98 31.79 2.45 16.55
N SER A 99 31.87 2.80 17.83
CA SER A 99 32.67 3.86 18.42
C SER A 99 34.15 3.50 18.39
N SER A 100 34.99 4.54 18.46
CA SER A 100 36.43 4.54 18.79
C SER A 100 37.34 4.21 17.60
N SER A 101 38.35 5.00 17.25
CA SER A 101 39.25 5.83 18.07
C SER A 101 39.74 7.06 17.31
#